data_AF-A0AAV5QEQ7-F1
#
_entry.id   AF-A0AAV5QEQ7-F1
#
_cell.length_a   1.000
_cell.length_b   1.000
_cell.length_c   1.000
_cell.angle_alpha   90.00
_cell.angle_beta   90.00
_cell.angle_gamma   90.00
#
_symmetry.space_group_name_H-M   'P 1'
#
loop_
_entity.id
_entity.type
_entity.pdbx_description
1 polymer ?
#
loop_
_entity_poly.entity_id
_entity_poly.type
_entity_poly.pdbx_seq_one_letter_code
_entity_poly.pdbx_strand_id
1 'polypeptide(L)'
;MPSYSFEKKHTTTALTTITLILSAYSTLRYLVFGKAINENDPFDVGLTPFTGSIIIVFLYWMVMFLFQALFIIRYFVSEEREHEDPRQSKAFLASNHFMAFNTITFFWTILFGKGYYFFAELLAIANFLNITSLIIIHKTYITSQFSDYFLIHVSTAALPFSWLLYLIFWNGAAVFRSSTGLIARILANIFIWNFLFVPVLFIVFFGDWAIGLSSSLLMFGLGIGQIATKVFALQWIFAFIISGILALFSLIAFVGYGTSFMVTIEREERAPLLSEEA
;
A
#
# COMPACT_ATOMS: atom_id res chain seq x y z
N MET A 1 -9.24 -32.20 18.80
CA MET A 1 -8.26 -31.20 18.33
C MET A 1 -8.81 -29.76 18.18
N PRO A 2 -9.67 -29.23 19.07
CA PRO A 2 -10.12 -27.81 18.99
C PRO A 2 -9.18 -26.80 19.66
N SER A 3 -8.38 -27.22 20.67
CA SER A 3 -7.50 -26.31 21.42
C SER A 3 -6.42 -25.65 20.57
N TYR A 4 -5.86 -26.38 19.59
CA TYR A 4 -4.79 -25.89 18.72
C TYR A 4 -5.25 -24.77 17.77
N SER A 5 -6.50 -24.82 17.29
CA SER A 5 -7.04 -23.76 16.41
C SER A 5 -7.37 -22.48 17.19
N PHE A 6 -7.86 -22.63 18.41
CA PHE A 6 -8.23 -21.51 19.26
C PHE A 6 -7.01 -20.68 19.67
N GLU A 7 -5.96 -21.35 20.17
CA GLU A 7 -4.70 -20.70 20.56
C GLU A 7 -4.07 -19.94 19.37
N LYS A 8 -4.00 -20.59 18.19
CA LYS A 8 -3.46 -19.99 16.97
C LYS A 8 -4.21 -18.72 16.55
N LYS A 9 -5.54 -18.70 16.67
CA LYS A 9 -6.35 -17.51 16.36
C LYS A 9 -5.99 -16.36 17.29
N HIS A 10 -6.00 -16.59 18.61
CA HIS A 10 -5.68 -15.54 19.59
C HIS A 10 -4.26 -15.00 19.46
N THR A 11 -3.28 -15.87 19.24
CA THR A 11 -1.89 -15.44 18.99
C THR A 11 -1.82 -14.58 17.72
N THR A 12 -2.49 -14.97 16.65
CA THR A 12 -2.51 -14.20 15.40
C THR A 12 -3.19 -12.83 15.60
N THR A 13 -4.32 -12.78 16.31
CA THR A 13 -5.01 -11.52 16.66
C THR A 13 -4.10 -10.61 17.47
N ALA A 14 -3.41 -11.13 18.48
CA ALA A 14 -2.50 -10.35 19.31
C ALA A 14 -1.31 -9.80 18.48
N LEU A 15 -0.66 -10.65 17.69
CA LEU A 15 0.52 -10.24 16.89
C LEU A 15 0.17 -9.25 15.77
N THR A 16 -0.93 -9.48 15.04
CA THR A 16 -1.41 -8.53 14.01
C THR A 16 -1.75 -7.17 14.63
N THR A 17 -2.38 -7.15 15.81
CA THR A 17 -2.70 -5.91 16.53
C THR A 17 -1.45 -5.19 17.02
N ILE A 18 -0.53 -5.89 17.67
CA ILE A 18 0.72 -5.30 18.19
C ILE A 18 1.56 -4.72 17.05
N THR A 19 1.75 -5.47 15.97
CA THR A 19 2.54 -5.01 14.82
C THR A 19 1.92 -3.77 14.17
N LEU A 20 0.59 -3.74 14.01
CA LEU A 20 -0.12 -2.56 13.51
C LEU A 20 0.09 -1.33 14.42
N ILE A 21 -0.08 -1.48 15.74
CA ILE A 21 0.09 -0.38 16.70
C ILE A 21 1.51 0.17 16.65
N LEU A 22 2.54 -0.69 16.62
CA LEU A 22 3.93 -0.27 16.54
C LEU A 22 4.22 0.48 15.23
N SER A 23 3.76 -0.06 14.10
CA SER A 23 3.87 0.56 12.78
C SER A 23 3.21 1.94 12.76
N ALA A 24 1.96 2.04 13.24
CA ALA A 24 1.21 3.28 13.32
C ALA A 24 1.88 4.31 14.23
N TYR A 25 2.28 3.92 15.43
CA TYR A 25 2.96 4.80 16.37
C TYR A 25 4.26 5.37 15.79
N SER A 26 5.14 4.51 15.26
CA SER A 26 6.43 4.96 14.70
C SER A 26 6.24 5.89 13.50
N THR A 27 5.35 5.52 12.58
CA THR A 27 5.07 6.28 11.35
C THR A 27 4.46 7.64 11.66
N LEU A 28 3.41 7.68 12.47
CA LEU A 28 2.75 8.95 12.83
C LEU A 28 3.68 9.85 13.63
N ARG A 29 4.47 9.27 14.56
CA ARG A 29 5.50 10.02 15.29
C ARG A 29 6.52 10.64 14.33
N TYR A 30 6.95 9.91 13.30
CA TYR A 30 7.88 10.44 12.30
C TYR A 30 7.23 11.52 11.42
N LEU A 31 5.99 11.36 10.99
CA LEU A 31 5.31 12.36 10.15
C LEU A 31 5.03 13.67 10.91
N VAL A 32 4.77 13.62 12.22
CA VAL A 32 4.45 14.80 13.03
C VAL A 32 5.70 15.45 13.64
N PHE A 33 6.63 14.64 14.15
CA PHE A 33 7.80 15.10 14.91
C PHE A 33 9.13 14.77 14.21
N GLY A 34 9.09 14.36 12.95
CA GLY A 34 10.27 14.14 12.14
C GLY A 34 11.09 15.42 11.98
N LYS A 35 12.30 15.26 11.43
CA LYS A 35 13.19 16.40 11.17
C LYS A 35 12.45 17.43 10.31
N ALA A 36 12.27 18.64 10.85
CA ALA A 36 11.69 19.75 10.12
C ALA A 36 12.57 20.09 8.91
N ILE A 37 11.92 20.57 7.84
CA ILE A 37 12.63 21.04 6.64
C ILE A 37 13.54 22.20 7.06
N ASN A 38 14.83 22.08 6.78
CA ASN A 38 15.83 23.10 6.99
C ASN A 38 16.50 23.39 5.65
N GLU A 39 16.07 24.47 5.00
CA GLU A 39 16.57 24.92 3.70
C GLU A 39 18.07 25.24 3.69
N ASN A 40 18.66 25.48 4.87
CA ASN A 40 20.09 25.75 5.03
C ASN A 40 20.93 24.47 5.18
N ASP A 41 20.29 23.29 5.31
CA ASP A 41 20.99 22.01 5.30
C ASP A 41 21.22 21.59 3.83
N PRO A 42 22.47 21.48 3.36
CA PRO A 42 22.76 21.05 1.99
C PRO A 42 22.22 19.64 1.67
N PHE A 43 21.88 18.85 2.70
CA PHE A 43 21.17 17.59 2.55
C PHE A 43 19.95 17.52 3.47
N ASP A 44 18.86 18.12 3.00
CA ASP A 44 17.54 17.95 3.59
C ASP A 44 16.74 16.85 2.86
N VAL A 45 16.32 15.83 3.61
CA VAL A 45 15.42 14.76 3.13
C VAL A 45 14.03 15.30 2.77
N GLY A 46 13.67 16.48 3.27
CA GLY A 46 12.49 17.23 2.84
C GLY A 46 12.60 17.80 1.42
N LEU A 47 13.79 17.86 0.84
CA LEU A 47 14.07 18.50 -0.46
C LEU A 47 14.55 17.50 -1.53
N THR A 48 13.95 16.31 -1.58
CA THR A 48 14.21 15.34 -2.65
C THR A 48 13.24 15.52 -3.82
N PRO A 49 13.62 15.07 -5.04
CA PRO A 49 12.70 15.08 -6.18
C PRO A 49 11.43 14.25 -5.97
N PHE A 50 11.45 13.31 -5.03
CA PHE A 50 10.31 12.45 -4.70
C PHE A 50 9.62 12.87 -3.40
N THR A 51 9.93 14.04 -2.84
CA THR A 51 9.21 14.53 -1.66
C THR A 51 7.85 15.10 -2.10
N GLY A 52 6.78 14.48 -1.64
CA GLY A 52 5.40 14.93 -1.83
C GLY A 52 4.84 15.75 -0.66
N SER A 53 3.59 16.15 -0.82
CA SER A 53 2.83 16.86 0.20
C SER A 53 2.68 16.03 1.46
N ILE A 54 3.17 16.55 2.59
CA ILE A 54 3.06 15.91 3.90
C ILE A 54 1.60 15.67 4.29
N ILE A 55 0.68 16.58 3.90
CA ILE A 55 -0.75 16.45 4.18
C ILE A 55 -1.32 15.22 3.48
N ILE A 56 -1.00 15.04 2.19
CA ILE A 56 -1.52 13.92 1.40
C ILE A 56 -0.90 12.60 1.86
N VAL A 57 0.40 12.57 2.16
CA VAL A 57 1.06 11.39 2.73
C VAL A 57 0.46 11.03 4.09
N PHE A 58 0.20 12.02 4.95
CA PHE A 58 -0.45 11.80 6.24
C PHE A 58 -1.86 11.19 6.07
N LEU A 59 -2.68 11.76 5.20
CA LEU A 59 -4.02 11.22 4.90
C LEU A 59 -3.95 9.79 4.34
N TYR A 60 -2.98 9.50 3.47
CA TYR A 60 -2.74 8.17 2.94
C TYR A 60 -2.51 7.14 4.06
N TRP A 61 -1.64 7.48 5.01
CA TRP A 61 -1.35 6.63 6.17
C TRP A 61 -2.56 6.44 7.08
N MET A 62 -3.34 7.50 7.33
CA MET A 62 -4.56 7.41 8.13
C MET A 62 -5.59 6.47 7.50
N VAL A 63 -5.80 6.58 6.18
CA VAL A 63 -6.70 5.69 5.43
C VAL A 63 -6.19 4.25 5.47
N MET A 64 -4.89 4.03 5.27
CA MET A 64 -4.32 2.69 5.34
C MET A 64 -4.48 2.07 6.73
N PHE A 65 -4.13 2.77 7.81
CA PHE A 65 -4.29 2.24 9.16
C PHE A 65 -5.75 2.01 9.54
N LEU A 66 -6.68 2.85 9.07
CA LEU A 66 -8.11 2.61 9.24
C LEU A 66 -8.54 1.30 8.60
N PHE A 67 -8.21 1.08 7.32
CA PHE A 67 -8.55 -0.17 6.63
C PHE A 67 -7.89 -1.40 7.27
N GLN A 68 -6.65 -1.26 7.74
CA GLN A 68 -5.94 -2.33 8.43
C GLN A 68 -6.54 -2.65 9.80
N ALA A 69 -7.02 -1.65 10.54
CA ALA A 69 -7.77 -1.88 11.78
C ALA A 69 -9.09 -2.61 11.49
N LEU A 70 -9.84 -2.19 10.45
CA LEU A 70 -11.07 -2.86 10.04
C LEU A 70 -10.85 -4.31 9.60
N PHE A 71 -9.74 -4.60 8.92
CA PHE A 71 -9.31 -5.97 8.59
C PHE A 71 -9.15 -6.83 9.85
N ILE A 72 -8.42 -6.34 10.86
CA ILE A 72 -8.21 -7.06 12.12
C ILE A 72 -9.54 -7.28 12.84
N ILE A 73 -10.36 -6.23 12.98
CA ILE A 73 -11.65 -6.30 13.66
C ILE A 73 -12.55 -7.35 13.00
N ARG A 74 -12.64 -7.34 11.67
CA ARG A 74 -13.55 -8.21 10.92
C ARG A 74 -13.11 -9.67 10.84
N TYR A 75 -11.82 -9.97 10.78
CA TYR A 75 -11.36 -11.35 10.56
C TYR A 75 -10.72 -12.00 11.78
N PHE A 76 -10.27 -11.23 12.76
CA PHE A 76 -9.51 -11.75 13.90
C PHE A 76 -10.14 -11.45 15.26
N VAL A 77 -11.01 -10.43 15.37
CA VAL A 77 -11.70 -10.08 16.63
C VAL A 77 -13.14 -10.58 16.65
N SER A 78 -13.92 -10.40 15.59
CA SER A 78 -15.32 -10.84 15.59
C SER A 78 -15.44 -12.36 15.68
N GLU A 79 -16.31 -12.84 16.58
CA GLU A 79 -16.57 -14.26 16.83
C GLU A 79 -17.42 -14.91 15.73
N GLU A 80 -17.95 -14.12 14.80
CA GLU A 80 -19.10 -14.45 13.97
C GLU A 80 -18.97 -15.63 13.01
N ARG A 81 -17.78 -16.24 12.82
CA ARG A 81 -17.60 -17.33 11.84
C ARG A 81 -16.57 -18.33 12.32
N GLU A 82 -17.02 -19.40 12.94
CA GLU A 82 -16.17 -20.54 13.26
C GLU A 82 -16.11 -21.48 12.04
N HIS A 83 -14.89 -21.64 11.53
CA HIS A 83 -14.35 -22.83 10.87
C HIS A 83 -14.55 -23.13 9.37
N GLU A 84 -15.54 -22.58 8.67
CA GLU A 84 -15.75 -22.98 7.24
C GLU A 84 -15.94 -21.84 6.23
N ASP A 85 -15.63 -20.59 6.59
CA ASP A 85 -15.69 -19.48 5.62
C ASP A 85 -14.40 -19.39 4.77
N PRO A 86 -14.46 -19.57 3.43
CA PRO A 86 -13.30 -19.39 2.54
C PRO A 86 -12.61 -18.02 2.65
N ARG A 87 -13.30 -17.01 3.21
CA ARG A 87 -12.73 -15.69 3.48
C ARG A 87 -11.67 -15.72 4.60
N GLN A 88 -11.89 -16.53 5.63
CA GLN A 88 -10.97 -16.61 6.76
C GLN A 88 -9.64 -17.25 6.38
N SER A 89 -9.65 -18.24 5.47
CA SER A 89 -8.40 -18.85 4.99
C SER A 89 -7.55 -17.83 4.21
N LYS A 90 -8.18 -17.01 3.36
CA LYS A 90 -7.52 -15.90 2.66
C LYS A 90 -6.98 -14.84 3.62
N ALA A 91 -7.78 -14.41 4.60
CA ALA A 91 -7.35 -13.46 5.62
C ALA A 91 -6.18 -14.01 6.46
N PHE A 92 -6.20 -15.31 6.79
CA PHE A 92 -5.11 -15.96 7.53
C PHE A 92 -3.81 -15.99 6.72
N LEU A 93 -3.88 -16.29 5.42
CA LEU A 93 -2.71 -16.22 4.51
C LEU A 93 -2.16 -14.79 4.42
N ALA A 94 -3.04 -13.80 4.27
CA ALA A 94 -2.64 -12.39 4.24
C ALA A 94 -2.04 -11.92 5.57
N SER A 95 -2.41 -12.52 6.71
CA SER A 95 -1.99 -12.07 8.04
C SER A 95 -0.46 -12.13 8.25
N ASN A 96 0.22 -13.14 7.70
CA ASN A 96 1.69 -13.24 7.81
C ASN A 96 2.39 -12.11 7.05
N HIS A 97 1.97 -11.85 5.80
CA HIS A 97 2.49 -10.75 5.00
C HIS A 97 2.16 -9.39 5.62
N PHE A 98 0.97 -9.25 6.20
CA PHE A 98 0.53 -8.07 6.92
C PHE A 98 1.37 -7.80 8.19
N MET A 99 1.63 -8.82 9.00
CA MET A 99 2.50 -8.70 10.18
C MET A 99 3.93 -8.34 9.77
N ALA A 100 4.45 -8.98 8.73
CA ALA A 100 5.76 -8.65 8.17
C ALA A 100 5.80 -7.21 7.67
N PHE A 101 4.76 -6.76 6.95
CA PHE A 101 4.65 -5.39 6.47
C PHE A 101 4.73 -4.37 7.60
N ASN A 102 3.93 -4.55 8.64
CA ASN A 102 3.88 -3.62 9.76
C ASN A 102 5.18 -3.64 10.58
N THR A 103 5.75 -4.83 10.80
CA THR A 103 7.02 -4.98 11.53
C THR A 103 8.17 -4.32 10.78
N ILE A 104 8.29 -4.58 9.47
CA ILE A 104 9.35 -3.99 8.66
C ILE A 104 9.17 -2.48 8.54
N THR A 105 7.93 -2.00 8.39
CA THR A 105 7.61 -0.55 8.39
C THR A 105 8.03 0.13 9.69
N PHE A 106 7.79 -0.51 10.84
CA PHE A 106 8.24 -0.01 12.13
C PHE A 106 9.77 0.17 12.19
N PHE A 107 10.52 -0.88 11.84
CA PHE A 107 11.98 -0.81 11.82
C PHE A 107 12.52 0.16 10.76
N TRP A 108 11.90 0.19 9.58
CA TRP A 108 12.21 1.13 8.52
C TRP A 108 12.10 2.58 9.02
N THR A 109 11.00 2.92 9.70
CA THR A 109 10.77 4.28 10.21
C THR A 109 11.83 4.68 11.23
N ILE A 110 12.23 3.76 12.11
CA ILE A 110 13.29 4.00 13.11
C ILE A 110 14.64 4.23 12.42
N LEU A 111 15.00 3.40 11.44
CA LEU A 111 16.27 3.53 10.72
C LEU A 111 16.30 4.82 9.90
N PHE A 112 15.23 5.11 9.17
CA PHE A 112 15.12 6.32 8.37
C PHE A 112 15.19 7.59 9.24
N GLY A 113 14.45 7.62 10.34
CA GLY A 113 14.45 8.74 11.28
C GLY A 113 15.82 8.98 11.97
N LYS A 114 16.66 7.94 12.06
CA LYS A 114 18.04 8.03 12.58
C LYS A 114 19.09 8.32 11.50
N GLY A 115 18.69 8.43 10.23
CA GLY A 115 19.59 8.70 9.11
C GLY A 115 20.30 7.48 8.52
N TYR A 116 19.90 6.26 8.89
CA TYR A 116 20.44 5.03 8.30
C TYR A 116 19.74 4.67 6.98
N TYR A 117 19.77 5.60 6.00
CA TYR A 117 18.99 5.52 4.76
C TYR A 117 19.26 4.25 3.95
N PHE A 118 20.52 3.82 3.88
CA PHE A 118 20.89 2.60 3.13
C PHE A 118 20.22 1.35 3.70
N PHE A 119 20.24 1.17 5.03
CA PHE A 119 19.58 0.03 5.67
C PHE A 119 18.06 0.16 5.63
N ALA A 120 17.55 1.38 5.75
CA ALA A 120 16.14 1.64 5.51
C ALA A 120 15.74 1.21 4.08
N GLU A 121 16.60 1.45 3.08
CA GLU A 121 16.30 1.09 1.69
C GLU A 121 16.21 -0.42 1.49
N LEU A 122 17.13 -1.18 2.10
CA LEU A 122 17.06 -2.64 2.10
C LEU A 122 15.76 -3.16 2.73
N LEU A 123 15.30 -2.54 3.83
CA LEU A 123 14.01 -2.90 4.44
C LEU A 123 12.82 -2.54 3.54
N ALA A 124 12.84 -1.39 2.87
CA ALA A 124 11.77 -0.98 1.95
C ALA A 124 11.66 -1.97 0.78
N ILE A 125 12.78 -2.36 0.18
CA ILE A 125 12.83 -3.37 -0.90
C ILE A 125 12.35 -4.73 -0.39
N ALA A 126 12.82 -5.20 0.76
CA ALA A 126 12.37 -6.47 1.34
C ALA A 126 10.86 -6.47 1.60
N ASN A 127 10.32 -5.36 2.09
CA ASN A 127 8.89 -5.23 2.33
C ASN A 127 8.09 -5.17 1.01
N PHE A 128 8.63 -4.51 -0.01
CA PHE A 128 8.03 -4.48 -1.34
C PHE A 128 7.93 -5.88 -1.95
N LEU A 129 8.98 -6.69 -1.81
CA LEU A 129 8.95 -8.10 -2.23
C LEU A 129 7.93 -8.92 -1.43
N ASN A 130 7.84 -8.70 -0.12
CA ASN A 130 6.82 -9.32 0.73
C ASN A 130 5.39 -9.03 0.22
N ILE A 131 5.04 -7.76 -0.01
CA ILE A 131 3.70 -7.40 -0.52
C ILE A 131 3.48 -7.85 -1.96
N THR A 132 4.50 -7.77 -2.81
CA THR A 132 4.41 -8.27 -4.19
C THR A 132 4.13 -9.78 -4.20
N SER A 133 4.77 -10.54 -3.31
CA SER A 133 4.51 -11.98 -3.16
C SER A 133 3.07 -12.27 -2.71
N LEU A 134 2.51 -11.46 -1.81
CA LEU A 134 1.10 -11.55 -1.41
C LEU A 134 0.15 -11.38 -2.61
N ILE A 135 0.44 -10.41 -3.48
CA ILE A 135 -0.40 -10.14 -4.66
C ILE A 135 -0.27 -11.25 -5.70
N ILE A 136 0.96 -11.67 -6.04
CA ILE A 136 1.19 -12.60 -7.15
C ILE A 136 0.86 -14.05 -6.76
N ILE A 137 1.29 -14.49 -5.57
CA ILE A 137 1.16 -15.88 -5.14
C ILE A 137 -0.23 -16.14 -4.57
N HIS A 138 -0.68 -15.27 -3.66
CA HIS A 138 -1.95 -15.45 -2.94
C HIS A 138 -3.14 -14.75 -3.61
N LYS A 139 -2.92 -14.00 -4.69
CA LYS A 139 -3.95 -13.41 -5.56
C LYS A 139 -5.07 -12.73 -4.78
N THR A 140 -4.70 -11.88 -3.82
CA THR A 140 -5.67 -11.18 -2.96
C THR A 140 -6.66 -10.32 -3.76
N TYR A 141 -6.28 -9.88 -4.96
CA TYR A 141 -7.16 -9.14 -5.88
C TYR A 141 -8.37 -9.97 -6.37
N ILE A 142 -8.29 -11.31 -6.33
CA ILE A 142 -9.39 -12.21 -6.69
C ILE A 142 -10.23 -12.51 -5.45
N THR A 143 -11.25 -11.70 -5.23
CA THR A 143 -12.17 -11.87 -4.09
C THR A 143 -13.63 -11.89 -4.57
N SER A 144 -14.41 -12.84 -4.04
CA SER A 144 -15.81 -13.07 -4.42
C SER A 144 -16.80 -12.07 -3.83
N GLN A 145 -16.35 -11.20 -2.92
CA GLN A 145 -17.18 -10.15 -2.32
C GLN A 145 -16.50 -8.79 -2.39
N PHE A 146 -17.28 -7.76 -2.73
CA PHE A 146 -16.81 -6.38 -2.78
C PHE A 146 -16.25 -5.92 -1.42
N SER A 147 -16.96 -6.19 -0.31
CA SER A 147 -16.48 -5.84 1.02
C SER A 147 -15.15 -6.49 1.38
N ASP A 148 -14.96 -7.76 1.01
CA ASP A 148 -13.74 -8.50 1.29
C ASP A 148 -12.58 -8.02 0.40
N TYR A 149 -12.86 -7.50 -0.80
CA TYR A 149 -11.84 -6.83 -1.62
C TYR A 149 -11.27 -5.61 -0.89
N PHE A 150 -12.11 -4.75 -0.30
CA PHE A 150 -11.61 -3.62 0.50
C PHE A 150 -10.88 -4.08 1.77
N LEU A 151 -11.50 -5.00 2.52
CA LEU A 151 -11.00 -5.36 3.83
C LEU A 151 -9.76 -6.24 3.78
N ILE A 152 -9.60 -7.10 2.78
CA ILE A 152 -8.42 -7.96 2.63
C ILE A 152 -7.43 -7.30 1.67
N HIS A 153 -7.83 -7.08 0.42
CA HIS A 153 -6.88 -6.69 -0.62
C HIS A 153 -6.45 -5.24 -0.52
N VAL A 154 -7.37 -4.28 -0.40
CA VAL A 154 -7.01 -2.86 -0.31
C VAL A 154 -6.16 -2.58 0.93
N SER A 155 -6.53 -3.16 2.07
CA SER A 155 -5.86 -2.94 3.35
C SER A 155 -4.46 -3.58 3.47
N THR A 156 -4.30 -4.81 2.95
CA THR A 156 -3.06 -5.61 3.15
C THR A 156 -2.14 -5.63 1.94
N ALA A 157 -2.65 -5.29 0.74
CA ALA A 157 -1.89 -5.38 -0.50
C ALA A 157 -1.84 -4.04 -1.25
N ALA A 158 -2.97 -3.49 -1.69
CA ALA A 158 -2.95 -2.35 -2.64
C ALA A 158 -2.34 -1.08 -2.03
N LEU A 159 -2.82 -0.63 -0.87
CA LEU A 159 -2.28 0.54 -0.17
C LEU A 159 -0.82 0.31 0.27
N PRO A 160 -0.45 -0.82 0.89
CA PRO A 160 0.95 -1.14 1.15
C PRO A 160 1.85 -1.12 -0.09
N PHE A 161 1.39 -1.69 -1.21
CA PHE A 161 2.17 -1.80 -2.44
C PHE A 161 2.50 -0.41 -3.02
N SER A 162 1.49 0.43 -3.20
CA SER A 162 1.67 1.79 -3.75
C SER A 162 2.58 2.63 -2.86
N TRP A 163 2.43 2.52 -1.53
CA TRP A 163 3.32 3.18 -0.59
C TRP A 163 4.76 2.70 -0.73
N LEU A 164 5.00 1.39 -0.78
CA LEU A 164 6.35 0.83 -0.84
C LEU A 164 7.05 1.16 -2.16
N LEU A 165 6.31 1.17 -3.28
CA LEU A 165 6.85 1.65 -4.55
C LEU A 165 7.31 3.10 -4.42
N TYR A 166 6.47 3.99 -3.86
CA TYR A 166 6.83 5.38 -3.59
C TYR A 166 8.02 5.52 -2.64
N LEU A 167 8.03 4.71 -1.59
CA LEU A 167 9.03 4.71 -0.54
C LEU A 167 10.43 4.39 -1.07
N ILE A 168 10.56 3.39 -1.93
CA ILE A 168 11.85 2.98 -2.53
C ILE A 168 12.49 4.16 -3.27
N PHE A 169 11.73 4.89 -4.08
CA PHE A 169 12.31 6.05 -4.78
C PHE A 169 12.57 7.24 -3.86
N TRP A 170 11.69 7.49 -2.88
CA TRP A 170 11.86 8.58 -1.93
C TRP A 170 13.07 8.37 -1.01
N ASN A 171 13.18 7.19 -0.40
CA ASN A 171 14.30 6.82 0.44
C ASN A 171 15.58 6.58 -0.37
N GLY A 172 15.50 5.99 -1.56
CA GLY A 172 16.62 5.90 -2.49
C GLY A 172 17.23 7.27 -2.81
N ALA A 173 16.41 8.30 -3.01
CA ALA A 173 16.91 9.67 -3.17
C ALA A 173 17.66 10.20 -1.92
N ALA A 174 17.22 9.80 -0.72
CA ALA A 174 17.92 10.09 0.52
C ALA A 174 19.27 9.34 0.63
N VAL A 175 19.34 8.08 0.20
CA VAL A 175 20.61 7.29 0.15
C VAL A 175 21.67 7.99 -0.69
N PHE A 176 21.30 8.44 -1.89
CA PHE A 176 22.23 9.07 -2.83
C PHE A 176 22.46 10.57 -2.59
N ARG A 177 21.89 11.12 -1.50
CA ARG A 177 21.93 12.56 -1.20
C ARG A 177 21.53 13.43 -2.39
N SER A 178 20.49 12.98 -3.09
CA SER A 178 20.06 13.52 -4.38
C SER A 178 19.22 14.79 -4.18
N SER A 179 19.85 15.91 -3.80
CA SER A 179 19.15 17.18 -3.53
C SER A 179 19.18 18.16 -4.71
N THR A 180 20.28 18.26 -5.49
CA THR A 180 20.43 19.41 -6.42
C THR A 180 21.23 19.18 -7.72
N GLY A 181 21.82 18.00 -7.96
CA GLY A 181 22.66 17.76 -9.14
C GLY A 181 21.90 17.60 -10.47
N LEU A 182 22.52 17.94 -11.60
CA LEU A 182 21.94 17.71 -12.94
C LEU A 182 21.62 16.22 -13.19
N ILE A 183 22.52 15.32 -12.79
CA ILE A 183 22.33 13.86 -12.92
C ILE A 183 21.12 13.41 -12.08
N ALA A 184 21.03 13.89 -10.85
CA ALA A 184 19.89 13.63 -9.96
C ALA A 184 18.55 14.06 -10.59
N ARG A 185 18.52 15.24 -11.23
CA ARG A 185 17.34 15.74 -11.96
C ARG A 185 16.95 14.86 -13.15
N ILE A 186 17.93 14.43 -13.94
CA ILE A 186 17.69 13.56 -15.10
C ILE A 186 17.16 12.21 -14.64
N LEU A 187 17.82 11.58 -13.67
CA LEU A 187 17.39 10.29 -13.13
C LEU A 187 16.00 10.37 -12.49
N ALA A 188 15.71 11.43 -11.74
CA ALA A 188 14.39 11.63 -11.14
C ALA A 188 13.27 11.73 -12.20
N ASN A 189 13.50 12.49 -13.28
CA ASN A 189 12.55 12.63 -14.39
C ASN A 189 12.35 11.33 -15.19
N ILE A 190 13.36 10.44 -15.23
CA ILE A 190 13.22 9.12 -15.86
C ILE A 190 12.46 8.19 -14.91
N PHE A 191 12.87 8.14 -13.64
CA PHE A 191 12.35 7.19 -12.67
C PHE A 191 10.92 7.48 -12.23
N ILE A 192 10.45 8.71 -12.30
CA ILE A 192 9.05 9.04 -11.98
C ILE A 192 8.04 8.24 -12.83
N TRP A 193 8.40 7.85 -14.05
CA TRP A 193 7.53 7.07 -14.92
C TRP A 193 7.31 5.62 -14.44
N ASN A 194 8.14 5.10 -13.52
CA ASN A 194 7.85 3.82 -12.87
C ASN A 194 6.54 3.87 -12.08
N PHE A 195 6.16 5.05 -11.56
CA PHE A 195 4.87 5.25 -10.91
C PHE A 195 3.69 5.19 -11.86
N LEU A 196 3.91 5.30 -13.18
CA LEU A 196 2.88 5.03 -14.17
C LEU A 196 2.89 3.57 -14.60
N PHE A 197 4.04 3.10 -15.09
CA PHE A 197 4.12 1.80 -15.74
C PHE A 197 3.80 0.66 -14.77
N VAL A 198 4.37 0.68 -13.55
CA VAL A 198 4.15 -0.42 -12.60
C VAL A 198 2.67 -0.53 -12.22
N PRO A 199 1.97 0.53 -11.74
CA PRO A 199 0.54 0.41 -11.43
C PRO A 199 -0.33 0.10 -12.66
N VAL A 200 -0.02 0.64 -13.85
CA VAL A 200 -0.76 0.31 -15.08
C VAL A 200 -0.66 -1.19 -15.41
N LEU A 201 0.50 -1.83 -15.19
CA LEU A 201 0.61 -3.29 -15.34
C LEU A 201 -0.38 -4.01 -14.42
N PHE A 202 -0.54 -3.56 -13.18
CA PHE A 202 -1.50 -4.19 -12.25
C PHE A 202 -2.96 -3.97 -12.67
N ILE A 203 -3.29 -2.78 -13.16
CA ILE A 203 -4.63 -2.49 -13.68
C ILE A 203 -4.93 -3.37 -14.91
N VAL A 204 -4.01 -3.44 -15.88
CA VAL A 204 -4.24 -4.11 -17.17
C VAL A 204 -4.22 -5.63 -17.04
N PHE A 205 -3.26 -6.19 -16.29
CA PHE A 205 -3.09 -7.64 -16.21
C PHE A 205 -3.88 -8.30 -15.08
N PHE A 206 -4.15 -7.58 -13.99
CA PHE A 206 -4.86 -8.13 -12.83
C PHE A 206 -6.22 -7.47 -12.56
N GLY A 207 -6.60 -6.44 -13.33
CA GLY A 207 -7.82 -5.69 -13.07
C GLY A 207 -7.79 -4.91 -11.75
N ASP A 208 -6.60 -4.69 -11.20
CA ASP A 208 -6.41 -4.15 -9.87
C ASP A 208 -6.50 -2.62 -9.88
N TRP A 209 -7.74 -2.13 -9.87
CA TRP A 209 -8.03 -0.71 -9.84
C TRP A 209 -7.58 -0.03 -8.54
N ALA A 210 -7.49 -0.77 -7.43
CA ALA A 210 -7.10 -0.23 -6.14
C ALA A 210 -5.64 0.22 -6.14
N ILE A 211 -4.71 -0.60 -6.65
CA ILE A 211 -3.29 -0.23 -6.79
C ILE A 211 -3.14 1.03 -7.66
N GLY A 212 -3.90 1.12 -8.75
CA GLY A 212 -3.88 2.30 -9.60
C GLY A 212 -4.37 3.56 -8.87
N LEU A 213 -5.46 3.44 -8.10
CA LEU A 213 -6.06 4.58 -7.40
C LEU A 213 -5.20 5.04 -6.22
N SER A 214 -4.63 4.11 -5.45
CA SER A 214 -3.70 4.44 -4.36
C SER A 214 -2.42 5.07 -4.88
N SER A 215 -1.85 4.57 -5.98
CA SER A 215 -0.69 5.18 -6.63
C SER A 215 -1.02 6.56 -7.22
N SER A 216 -2.23 6.74 -7.78
CA SER A 216 -2.70 8.04 -8.27
C SER A 216 -2.71 9.09 -7.15
N LEU A 217 -3.20 8.73 -5.96
CA LEU A 217 -3.23 9.64 -4.80
C LEU A 217 -1.82 10.04 -4.35
N LEU A 218 -0.87 9.11 -4.31
CA LEU A 218 0.52 9.42 -3.96
C LEU A 218 1.19 10.32 -5.02
N MET A 219 0.91 10.10 -6.31
CA MET A 219 1.43 10.97 -7.38
C MET A 219 0.79 12.36 -7.37
N PHE A 220 -0.49 12.46 -7.01
CA PHE A 220 -1.11 13.75 -6.73
C PHE A 220 -0.40 14.46 -5.57
N GLY A 221 -0.13 13.72 -4.48
CA GLY A 221 0.68 14.18 -3.35
C GLY A 221 2.06 14.69 -3.77
N LEU A 222 2.76 13.94 -4.61
CA LEU A 222 4.05 14.32 -5.16
C LEU A 222 3.96 15.62 -5.97
N GLY A 223 2.98 15.73 -6.87
CA GLY A 223 2.76 16.93 -7.68
C GLY A 223 2.55 18.18 -6.84
N ILE A 224 1.69 18.10 -5.82
CA ILE A 224 1.44 19.21 -4.88
C ILE A 224 2.71 19.58 -4.10
N GLY A 225 3.47 18.60 -3.60
CA GLY A 225 4.73 18.85 -2.89
C GLY A 225 5.78 19.57 -3.75
N GLN A 226 5.91 19.15 -5.01
CA GLN A 226 6.91 19.70 -5.93
C GLN A 226 6.54 21.09 -6.48
N ILE A 227 5.25 21.46 -6.53
CA ILE A 227 4.82 22.85 -6.82
C ILE A 227 5.43 23.82 -5.80
N ALA A 228 5.47 23.43 -4.52
CA ALA A 228 5.92 24.29 -3.43
C ALA A 228 7.45 24.46 -3.42
N THR A 229 8.20 23.40 -3.71
CA THR A 229 9.66 23.40 -3.61
C THR A 229 10.34 23.90 -4.90
N LYS A 230 9.71 23.77 -6.08
CA LYS A 230 10.21 24.20 -7.42
C LYS A 230 11.65 23.77 -7.76
N VAL A 231 12.24 22.84 -7.02
CA VAL A 231 13.64 22.40 -7.20
C VAL A 231 13.82 21.60 -8.51
N PHE A 232 12.75 20.94 -8.98
CA PHE A 232 12.75 20.09 -10.18
C PHE A 232 11.63 20.50 -11.15
N ALA A 233 11.98 21.28 -12.18
CA ALA A 233 11.03 22.05 -13.00
C ALA A 233 9.92 21.23 -13.70
N LEU A 234 10.16 19.97 -14.08
CA LEU A 234 9.18 19.13 -14.81
C LEU A 234 8.52 18.05 -13.94
N GLN A 235 9.05 17.79 -12.75
CA GLN A 235 8.66 16.68 -11.87
C GLN A 235 7.18 16.75 -11.49
N TRP A 236 6.67 17.96 -11.17
CA TRP A 236 5.28 18.18 -10.80
C TRP A 236 4.32 17.92 -11.96
N ILE A 237 4.67 18.32 -13.20
CA ILE A 237 3.85 18.10 -14.39
C ILE A 237 3.68 16.60 -14.62
N PHE A 238 4.79 15.86 -14.60
CA PHE A 238 4.77 14.40 -14.75
C PHE A 238 3.94 13.75 -13.64
N ALA A 239 4.11 14.16 -12.39
CA ALA A 239 3.32 13.63 -11.28
C ALA A 239 1.80 13.81 -11.48
N PHE A 240 1.34 14.99 -11.94
CA PHE A 240 -0.09 15.21 -12.23
C PHE A 240 -0.58 14.41 -13.43
N ILE A 241 0.21 14.30 -14.50
CA ILE A 241 -0.14 13.47 -15.67
C ILE A 241 -0.31 12.01 -15.24
N ILE A 242 0.66 11.48 -14.48
CA ILE A 242 0.63 10.11 -13.98
C ILE A 242 -0.59 9.91 -13.08
N SER A 243 -0.83 10.82 -12.13
CA SER A 243 -2.00 10.77 -11.25
C SER A 243 -3.31 10.73 -12.05
N GLY A 244 -3.47 11.60 -13.05
CA GLY A 244 -4.67 11.66 -13.88
C GLY A 244 -4.89 10.39 -14.72
N ILE A 245 -3.83 9.87 -15.36
CA ILE A 245 -3.92 8.63 -16.15
C ILE A 245 -4.30 7.45 -15.25
N LEU A 246 -3.65 7.31 -14.10
CA LEU A 246 -3.94 6.23 -13.16
C LEU A 246 -5.36 6.32 -12.60
N ALA A 247 -5.82 7.52 -12.23
CA ALA A 247 -7.19 7.71 -11.76
C ALA A 247 -8.21 7.30 -12.82
N LEU A 248 -8.00 7.72 -14.08
CA LEU A 248 -8.88 7.38 -15.19
C LEU A 248 -8.87 5.86 -15.46
N PHE A 249 -7.71 5.24 -15.53
CA PHE A 249 -7.58 3.81 -15.81
C PHE A 249 -8.17 2.98 -14.67
N SER A 250 -7.95 3.37 -13.42
CA SER A 250 -8.59 2.76 -12.26
C SER A 250 -10.10 2.91 -12.29
N LEU A 251 -10.64 4.07 -12.68
CA LEU A 251 -12.09 4.26 -12.77
C LEU A 251 -12.69 3.38 -13.87
N ILE A 252 -12.05 3.31 -15.05
CA ILE A 252 -12.47 2.43 -16.15
C ILE A 252 -12.44 0.96 -15.70
N ALA A 253 -11.36 0.52 -15.07
CA ALA A 253 -11.23 -0.82 -14.54
C ALA A 253 -12.27 -1.10 -13.45
N PHE A 254 -12.48 -0.17 -12.51
CA PHE A 254 -13.50 -0.30 -11.47
C PHE A 254 -14.90 -0.50 -12.07
N VAL A 255 -15.28 0.29 -13.08
CA VAL A 255 -16.57 0.14 -13.76
C VAL A 255 -16.64 -1.17 -14.56
N GLY A 256 -15.58 -1.53 -15.29
CA GLY A 256 -15.55 -2.75 -16.13
C GLY A 256 -15.53 -4.06 -15.33
N TYR A 257 -14.75 -4.12 -14.26
CA TYR A 257 -14.68 -5.29 -13.39
C TYR A 257 -15.80 -5.32 -12.34
N GLY A 258 -16.25 -4.16 -11.85
CA GLY A 258 -17.38 -4.05 -10.92
C GLY A 258 -18.71 -4.47 -11.54
N THR A 259 -18.92 -4.21 -12.83
CA THR A 259 -20.10 -4.70 -13.56
C THR A 259 -20.05 -6.22 -13.78
N SER A 260 -18.87 -6.77 -14.10
CA SER A 260 -18.65 -8.22 -14.22
C SER A 260 -18.88 -8.95 -12.88
N PHE A 261 -18.51 -8.31 -11.77
CA PHE A 261 -18.74 -8.79 -10.41
C PHE A 261 -20.24 -8.90 -10.07
N MET A 262 -21.04 -7.86 -10.36
CA MET A 262 -22.50 -7.90 -10.14
C MET A 262 -23.20 -8.98 -10.98
N VAL A 263 -22.80 -9.15 -12.24
CA VAL A 263 -23.36 -10.18 -13.13
C VAL A 263 -23.04 -11.60 -12.65
N THR A 264 -21.87 -11.81 -12.03
CA THR A 264 -21.48 -13.12 -11.49
C THR A 264 -22.26 -13.46 -10.21
N ILE A 265 -22.48 -12.49 -9.32
CA ILE A 265 -23.36 -12.67 -8.15
C ILE A 265 -24.77 -13.04 -8.59
N GLU A 266 -25.35 -12.34 -9.58
CA GLU A 266 -26.69 -12.67 -10.10
C GLU A 266 -26.75 -14.08 -10.71
N ARG A 267 -25.63 -14.62 -11.19
CA ARG A 267 -25.53 -15.98 -11.75
C ARG A 267 -25.34 -17.06 -10.69
N GLU A 268 -24.56 -16.79 -9.64
CA GLU A 268 -24.40 -17.69 -8.48
C GLU A 268 -25.69 -17.74 -7.64
N GLU A 269 -26.38 -16.61 -7.45
CA GLU A 269 -27.69 -16.56 -6.77
C GLU A 269 -28.82 -17.21 -7.59
N ARG A 270 -28.61 -17.46 -8.89
CA ARG A 270 -29.54 -18.17 -9.78
C ARG A 270 -29.10 -19.59 -10.14
N ALA A 271 -28.04 -20.12 -9.53
CA ALA A 271 -27.70 -21.52 -9.73
C ALA A 271 -28.79 -22.40 -9.08
N PRO A 272 -29.53 -23.21 -9.86
CA PRO A 272 -30.50 -24.13 -9.27
C PRO A 272 -29.75 -25.14 -8.41
N LEU A 273 -30.22 -25.36 -7.18
CA LEU A 273 -29.72 -26.36 -6.24
C LEU A 273 -29.90 -27.76 -6.85
N LEU A 274 -29.00 -28.18 -7.73
CA LEU A 274 -28.92 -29.54 -8.23
C LEU A 274 -28.07 -30.38 -7.29
N SER A 275 -28.62 -30.69 -6.11
CA SER A 275 -28.23 -31.87 -5.34
C SER A 275 -29.23 -32.21 -4.23
N GLU A 276 -30.50 -32.39 -4.58
CA GLU A 276 -31.41 -33.29 -3.84
C GLU A 276 -32.33 -33.97 -4.87
N GLU A 277 -31.82 -34.98 -5.57
CA GLU A 277 -32.60 -36.08 -6.18
C GLU A 277 -31.66 -37.02 -6.94
N ALA A 278 -31.15 -38.04 -6.24
CA ALA A 278 -30.92 -39.43 -6.68
C ALA A 278 -30.09 -40.20 -5.65
#